data_AF-A0A2K5LGL6-F1
#
_entry.id   AF-A0A2K5LGL6-F1
#
_cell.length_a   1.000
_cell.length_b   1.000
_cell.length_c   1.000
_cell.angle_alpha   90.00
_cell.angle_beta   90.00
_cell.angle_gamma   90.00
#
_symmetry.space_group_name_H-M   'P 1'
#
loop_
_entity.id
_entity.type
_entity.pdbx_description
1 polymer ?
#
loop_
_entity_poly.entity_id
_entity_poly.type
_entity_poly.pdbx_seq_one_letter_code
_entity_poly.pdbx_strand_id
1 'polypeptide(L)'
;MKPSGEDQAAPAAGPWEECFQAAVQLALRAGQIIRKALTEEKRVSTKTSAADLVTETDHLVEDLIISELRERFPSHRFIAEEAAASGAKCVLTHNPTWIIDPIDGTCNFVHSWNSE
;
A
#
# COMPACT_ATOMS: atom_id res chain seq x y z
N MET A 1 -25.86 -10.54 46.18
CA MET A 1 -25.47 -11.41 45.06
C MET A 1 -25.30 -10.51 43.83
N LYS A 2 -24.06 -10.22 43.41
CA LYS A 2 -23.82 -9.45 42.18
C LYS A 2 -24.00 -10.39 40.98
N PRO A 3 -24.60 -9.98 39.87
CA PRO A 3 -24.57 -10.79 38.67
C PRO A 3 -23.12 -10.86 38.16
N SER A 4 -22.73 -12.09 37.85
CA SER A 4 -21.49 -12.51 37.21
C SER A 4 -21.27 -11.76 35.89
N GLY A 5 -20.01 -11.38 35.63
CA GLY A 5 -19.59 -10.73 34.40
C GLY A 5 -19.99 -11.56 33.18
N GLU A 6 -20.70 -10.91 32.27
CA GLU A 6 -20.86 -11.39 30.92
C GLU A 6 -19.46 -11.36 30.28
N ASP A 7 -18.98 -12.56 29.96
CA ASP A 7 -17.82 -12.77 29.11
C ASP A 7 -18.21 -12.25 27.72
N GLN A 8 -17.89 -10.98 27.43
CA GLN A 8 -18.10 -10.41 26.11
C GLN A 8 -17.08 -11.05 25.17
N ALA A 9 -17.47 -12.15 24.53
CA ALA A 9 -16.74 -12.70 23.41
C ALA A 9 -16.49 -11.58 22.39
N ALA A 10 -15.23 -11.39 22.00
CA ALA A 10 -14.86 -10.41 20.99
C ALA A 10 -15.72 -10.62 19.73
N PRO A 11 -16.19 -9.55 19.06
CA PRO A 11 -17.01 -9.68 17.87
C PRO A 11 -16.30 -10.56 16.84
N ALA A 12 -17.03 -11.50 16.24
CA ALA A 12 -16.50 -12.34 15.18
C ALA A 12 -15.90 -11.46 14.08
N ALA A 13 -14.66 -11.76 13.70
CA ALA A 13 -13.94 -11.09 12.63
C ALA A 13 -14.84 -10.97 11.39
N GLY A 14 -15.01 -9.75 10.87
CA GLY A 14 -15.79 -9.51 9.67
C GLY A 14 -15.17 -10.20 8.44
N PRO A 15 -15.90 -10.30 7.31
CA PRO A 15 -15.42 -10.99 6.11
C PRO A 15 -14.14 -10.39 5.49
N TRP A 16 -13.74 -9.19 5.93
CA TRP A 16 -12.57 -8.47 5.44
C TRP A 16 -11.42 -8.39 6.45
N GLU A 17 -11.54 -9.03 7.62
CA GLU A 17 -10.51 -8.96 8.66
C GLU A 17 -9.17 -9.45 8.13
N GLU A 18 -9.17 -10.54 7.37
CA GLU A 18 -7.94 -11.07 6.79
C GLU A 18 -7.28 -10.09 5.80
N CYS A 19 -8.10 -9.42 4.98
CA CYS A 19 -7.62 -8.38 4.07
C CYS A 19 -7.04 -7.22 4.86
N PHE A 20 -7.72 -6.76 5.91
CA PHE A 20 -7.23 -5.68 6.75
C PHE A 20 -5.88 -6.02 7.40
N GLN A 21 -5.73 -7.22 7.97
CA GLN A 21 -4.46 -7.66 8.57
C GLN A 21 -3.35 -7.77 7.52
N ALA A 22 -3.64 -8.25 6.32
CA ALA A 22 -2.69 -8.26 5.21
C ALA A 22 -2.25 -6.84 4.83
N ALA A 23 -3.20 -5.89 4.75
CA ALA A 23 -2.93 -4.49 4.44
C ALA A 23 -2.00 -3.85 5.47
N VAL A 24 -2.27 -4.05 6.76
CA VAL A 24 -1.43 -3.53 7.86
C VAL A 24 -0.01 -4.09 7.79
N GLN A 25 0.13 -5.41 7.58
CA GLN A 25 1.44 -6.04 7.48
C GLN A 25 2.25 -5.52 6.28
N LEU A 26 1.61 -5.36 5.13
CA LEU A 26 2.26 -4.87 3.92
C LEU A 26 2.61 -3.38 4.03
N ALA A 27 1.75 -2.56 4.61
CA ALA A 27 2.04 -1.14 4.86
C ALA A 27 3.27 -0.98 5.78
N LEU A 28 3.38 -1.80 6.83
CA LEU A 28 4.55 -1.79 7.71
C LEU A 28 5.83 -2.23 7.00
N ARG A 29 5.77 -3.26 6.15
CA ARG A 29 6.92 -3.71 5.33
C ARG A 29 7.33 -2.66 4.30
N ALA A 30 6.38 -2.05 3.60
CA ALA A 30 6.62 -0.94 2.69
C ALA A 30 7.31 0.22 3.42
N GLY A 31 6.79 0.62 4.59
CA GLY A 31 7.40 1.67 5.41
C GLY A 31 8.85 1.37 5.83
N GLN A 32 9.22 0.10 6.05
CA GLN A 32 10.61 -0.29 6.32
C GLN A 32 11.52 -0.11 5.11
N ILE A 33 11.03 -0.41 3.90
CA ILE A 33 11.76 -0.20 2.65
C ILE A 33 11.95 1.29 2.39
N ILE A 34 10.87 2.07 2.47
CA ILE A 34 10.89 3.52 2.26
C ILE A 34 11.86 4.19 3.24
N ARG A 35 11.84 3.81 4.53
CA ARG A 35 12.76 4.35 5.54
C ARG A 35 14.23 4.07 5.25
N LYS A 36 14.57 2.91 4.69
CA LYS A 36 15.95 2.60 4.28
C LYS A 36 16.35 3.48 3.09
N ALA A 37 15.48 3.56 2.09
CA ALA A 37 15.71 4.35 0.88
C ALA A 37 15.83 5.86 1.15
N LEU A 38 15.25 6.38 2.26
CA LEU A 38 15.47 7.76 2.70
C LEU A 38 16.96 8.09 2.90
N THR A 39 17.77 7.14 3.36
CA THR A 39 19.20 7.33 3.66
C THR A 39 20.13 6.98 2.50
N GLU A 40 19.60 6.42 1.43
CA GLU A 40 20.36 5.97 0.26
C GLU A 40 20.24 6.99 -0.89
N GLU A 41 21.14 6.88 -1.88
CA GLU A 41 21.02 7.61 -3.13
C GLU A 41 19.79 7.11 -3.89
N LYS A 42 18.92 8.04 -4.31
CA LYS A 42 17.64 7.72 -4.95
C LYS A 42 17.75 7.95 -6.44
N ARG A 43 17.38 6.95 -7.25
CA ARG A 43 17.19 7.18 -8.68
C ARG A 43 15.82 7.78 -8.94
N VAL A 44 15.80 9.04 -9.34
CA VAL A 44 14.58 9.81 -9.63
C VAL A 44 14.33 9.84 -11.14
N SER A 45 13.07 9.64 -11.52
CA SER A 45 12.53 9.81 -12.87
C SER A 45 11.27 10.67 -12.80
N THR A 46 10.75 11.06 -13.96
CA THR A 46 9.50 11.84 -14.08
C THR A 46 8.45 11.04 -14.80
N LYS A 47 7.18 11.12 -14.37
CA LYS A 47 6.03 10.54 -15.04
C LYS A 47 5.52 11.48 -16.15
N THR A 48 4.49 12.28 -15.88
CA THR A 48 3.82 13.12 -16.89
C THR A 48 4.42 14.51 -17.05
N SER A 49 5.11 15.00 -16.03
CA SER A 49 5.72 16.33 -16.02
C SER A 49 6.99 16.37 -15.16
N ALA A 50 7.78 17.44 -15.28
CA ALA A 50 8.99 17.62 -14.48
C ALA A 50 8.74 17.71 -12.96
N ALA A 51 7.51 18.02 -12.54
CA ALA A 51 7.11 18.08 -11.13
C ALA A 51 6.51 16.75 -10.62
N ASP A 52 6.25 15.81 -11.53
CA ASP A 52 5.61 14.53 -11.25
C ASP A 52 6.71 13.46 -11.15
N LEU A 53 7.28 13.34 -9.94
CA LEU A 53 8.45 12.50 -9.67
C LEU A 53 8.05 11.07 -9.34
N VAL A 54 8.90 10.13 -9.72
CA VAL A 54 8.84 8.72 -9.35
C VAL A 54 10.24 8.22 -9.05
N THR A 55 10.38 7.27 -8.14
CA THR A 55 11.65 6.63 -7.82
C THR A 55 11.57 5.12 -8.03
N GLU A 56 12.73 4.47 -8.01
CA GLU A 56 12.77 2.99 -7.96
C GLU A 56 12.12 2.41 -6.71
N THR A 57 11.99 3.20 -5.64
CA THR A 57 11.35 2.76 -4.39
C THR A 57 9.84 2.63 -4.58
N ASP A 58 9.22 3.52 -5.34
CA ASP A 58 7.78 3.47 -5.69
C ASP A 58 7.44 2.15 -6.39
N HIS A 59 8.20 1.83 -7.45
CA HIS A 59 8.04 0.57 -8.18
C HIS A 59 8.28 -0.66 -7.29
N LEU A 60 9.33 -0.64 -6.47
CA LEU A 60 9.66 -1.76 -5.57
C LEU A 60 8.55 -2.01 -4.54
N VAL A 61 7.98 -0.95 -3.96
CA VAL A 61 6.89 -1.05 -2.98
C VAL A 61 5.60 -1.53 -3.64
N GLU A 62 5.25 -1.00 -4.81
CA GLU A 62 4.07 -1.45 -5.56
C GLU A 62 4.16 -2.93 -5.92
N ASP A 63 5.31 -3.38 -6.47
CA ASP A 63 5.54 -4.77 -6.84
C ASP A 63 5.45 -5.70 -5.63
N LEU A 64 6.02 -5.31 -4.48
CA LEU A 64 5.92 -6.06 -3.23
C LEU A 64 4.46 -6.23 -2.80
N ILE A 65 3.69 -5.14 -2.75
CA ILE A 65 2.31 -5.16 -2.30
C ILE A 65 1.45 -6.02 -3.23
N ILE A 66 1.56 -5.80 -4.55
CA ILE A 66 0.76 -6.52 -5.54
C ILE A 66 1.11 -8.01 -5.55
N SER A 67 2.39 -8.39 -5.50
CA SER A 67 2.79 -9.80 -5.55
C SER A 67 2.24 -10.59 -4.36
N GLU A 68 2.43 -10.08 -3.15
CA GLU A 68 1.96 -10.72 -1.91
C GLU A 68 0.43 -10.80 -1.86
N LEU A 69 -0.27 -9.72 -2.21
CA LEU A 69 -1.74 -9.73 -2.25
C LEU A 69 -2.29 -10.62 -3.35
N ARG A 70 -1.61 -10.75 -4.49
CA ARG A 70 -2.04 -11.64 -5.59
C ARG A 70 -1.86 -13.10 -5.21
N GLU A 71 -0.81 -13.45 -4.47
CA GLU A 71 -0.63 -14.79 -3.93
C GLU A 71 -1.72 -15.13 -2.91
N ARG A 72 -2.02 -14.20 -2.00
CA ARG A 72 -3.00 -14.42 -0.92
C ARG A 72 -4.45 -14.33 -1.40
N PHE A 73 -4.75 -13.44 -2.34
CA PHE A 73 -6.10 -13.19 -2.86
C PHE A 73 -6.13 -13.23 -4.39
N PRO A 74 -5.98 -14.42 -5.03
CA PRO A 74 -5.83 -14.54 -6.48
C PRO A 74 -7.00 -14.01 -7.32
N SER A 75 -8.20 -13.92 -6.73
CA SER A 75 -9.41 -13.40 -7.40
C SER A 75 -9.58 -11.88 -7.26
N HIS A 76 -8.78 -11.21 -6.44
CA HIS A 76 -8.88 -9.77 -6.22
C HIS A 76 -8.25 -9.00 -7.38
N ARG A 77 -8.74 -7.77 -7.58
CA ARG A 77 -8.25 -6.85 -8.61
C ARG A 77 -7.34 -5.79 -7.99
N PHE A 78 -6.59 -5.10 -8.84
CA PHE A 78 -5.63 -4.09 -8.45
C PHE A 78 -5.78 -2.84 -9.31
N ILE A 79 -5.70 -1.68 -8.67
CA ILE A 79 -5.52 -0.37 -9.29
C ILE A 79 -4.36 0.25 -8.51
N ALA A 80 -3.22 0.42 -9.16
CA ALA A 80 -2.01 0.90 -8.51
C ALA A 80 -1.44 2.08 -9.30
N GLU A 81 -0.92 3.08 -8.59
CA GLU A 81 -0.52 4.37 -9.16
C GLU A 81 0.52 4.21 -10.29
N GLU A 82 1.58 3.42 -10.07
CA GLU A 82 2.68 3.31 -11.03
C GLU A 82 2.30 2.45 -12.24
N ALA A 83 1.54 1.38 -12.02
CA ALA A 83 0.93 0.62 -13.09
C ALA A 83 -0.01 1.50 -13.95
N ALA A 84 -0.83 2.35 -13.31
CA ALA A 84 -1.74 3.27 -14.01
C ALA A 84 -0.97 4.32 -14.83
N ALA A 85 0.09 4.90 -14.26
CA ALA A 85 0.99 5.82 -14.96
C ALA A 85 1.66 5.16 -16.17
N SER A 86 1.89 3.85 -16.11
CA SER A 86 2.44 3.03 -17.20
C SER A 86 1.38 2.55 -18.21
N GLY A 87 0.13 3.02 -18.10
CA GLY A 87 -0.96 2.74 -19.05
C GLY A 87 -1.89 1.59 -18.66
N ALA A 88 -1.79 1.04 -17.44
CA ALA A 88 -2.78 0.09 -16.95
C ALA A 88 -4.15 0.77 -16.79
N LYS A 89 -5.23 0.03 -17.09
CA LYS A 89 -6.59 0.56 -17.01
C LYS A 89 -7.07 0.65 -15.56
N CYS A 90 -7.44 1.84 -15.12
CA CYS A 90 -8.13 2.07 -13.86
C CYS A 90 -9.64 1.80 -14.00
N VAL A 91 -10.05 0.54 -13.85
CA VAL A 91 -11.48 0.14 -13.92
C VAL A 91 -11.91 -0.48 -12.61
N LEU A 92 -12.68 0.29 -11.83
CA LEU A 92 -13.31 -0.19 -10.61
C LEU A 92 -14.57 -1.01 -10.94
N THR A 93 -14.75 -2.14 -10.26
CA THR A 93 -15.87 -3.08 -10.46
C THR A 93 -16.41 -3.54 -9.11
N HIS A 94 -17.43 -4.40 -9.11
CA HIS A 94 -17.94 -5.02 -7.89
C HIS A 94 -17.02 -6.09 -7.29
N ASN A 95 -15.99 -6.53 -8.02
CA ASN A 95 -15.00 -7.45 -7.46
C ASN A 95 -14.14 -6.74 -6.40
N PRO A 96 -13.71 -7.43 -5.33
CA PRO A 96 -12.77 -6.89 -4.37
C PRO A 96 -11.53 -6.34 -5.09
N THR A 97 -11.21 -5.07 -4.83
CA THR A 97 -10.17 -4.34 -5.55
C THR A 97 -9.28 -3.61 -4.54
N TRP A 98 -7.98 -3.84 -4.63
CA TRP A 98 -6.96 -3.10 -3.89
C TRP A 98 -6.58 -1.84 -4.68
N ILE A 99 -6.72 -0.68 -4.05
CA ILE A 99 -6.27 0.60 -4.59
C ILE A 99 -4.99 0.96 -3.84
N ILE A 100 -3.89 1.09 -4.56
CA ILE A 100 -2.54 1.17 -3.99
C ILE A 100 -1.86 2.44 -4.48
N ASP A 101 -1.39 3.23 -3.53
CA ASP A 101 -0.41 4.29 -3.73
C ASP A 101 0.84 3.85 -2.93
N PRO A 102 1.96 3.53 -3.61
CA PRO A 102 3.15 3.01 -2.94
C PRO A 102 3.85 4.05 -2.07
N ILE A 103 3.85 5.33 -2.48
CA ILE A 103 4.40 6.46 -1.71
C ILE A 103 3.61 7.74 -2.04
N ASP A 104 2.62 8.04 -1.19
CA ASP A 104 1.94 9.33 -1.25
C ASP A 104 2.94 10.44 -0.88
N GLY A 105 3.12 11.41 -1.79
CA GLY A 105 4.09 12.48 -1.63
C GLY A 105 5.51 12.14 -2.09
N THR A 106 5.67 11.44 -3.21
CA THR A 106 6.99 11.13 -3.82
C THR A 106 7.92 12.35 -3.93
N CYS A 107 7.39 13.56 -4.18
CA CYS A 107 8.18 14.80 -4.17
C CYS A 107 8.87 15.06 -2.81
N ASN A 108 8.14 14.87 -1.70
CA ASN A 108 8.70 14.99 -0.35
C ASN A 108 9.74 13.90 -0.09
N PHE A 109 9.46 12.67 -0.55
CA PHE A 109 10.39 11.54 -0.42
C PHE A 109 11.72 11.79 -1.14
N VAL A 110 11.69 12.34 -2.37
CA VAL A 110 12.88 12.70 -3.14
C VAL A 110 13.71 13.76 -2.42
N HIS A 111 13.05 14.76 -1.84
CA HIS A 111 13.71 15.86 -1.13
C HIS A 111 14.05 15.54 0.33
N SER A 112 13.73 14.33 0.81
CA SER A 112 13.86 13.94 2.22
C SER A 112 13.18 14.93 3.18
N TRP A 113 12.08 15.56 2.75
CA TRP A 113 11.27 16.40 3.63
C TRP A 113 10.45 15.50 4.53
N ASN A 114 10.82 15.45 5.81
CA ASN A 114 9.95 14.89 6.83
C ASN A 114 8.81 15.88 7.10
N SER A 115 7.58 15.51 6.72
CA SER A 115 6.41 16.04 7.40
C SER A 115 6.38 15.42 8.81
N GLU A 116 6.72 16.21 9.82
CA GLU A 116 6.42 15.88 11.23
C GLU A 116 4.91 15.77 11.46
#